data_AF-A0A7J5D3G4-F1
#
_entry.id   AF-A0A7J5D3G4-F1
#
_cell.length_a   1.000
_cell.length_b   1.000
_cell.length_c   1.000
_cell.angle_alpha   90.00
_cell.angle_beta   90.00
_cell.angle_gamma   90.00
#
_symmetry.space_group_name_H-M   'P 1'
#
loop_
_entity.id
_entity.type
_entity.pdbx_description
1 polymer ?
#
loop_
_entity_poly.entity_id
_entity_poly.type
_entity_poly.pdbx_seq_one_letter_code
_entity_poly.pdbx_strand_id
1 'polypeptide(L)'
;MTSKPATTAHRRAVGHAHALLNDLADGGIGLLQAASLLISDLFQHYGLAEPSQISRDGSIIASEWPEPERTRTSTWAQQTSVPVT
;
A
#
# COMPACT_ATOMS: atom_id res chain seq x y z
N MET A 1 -43.79 9.16 8.75
CA MET A 1 -42.57 9.52 9.49
C MET A 1 -41.52 8.47 9.20
N THR A 2 -40.57 8.76 8.31
CA THR A 2 -39.43 7.89 8.00
C THR A 2 -38.24 8.39 8.81
N SER A 3 -37.78 7.59 9.78
CA SER A 3 -36.60 7.94 10.57
C SER A 3 -35.34 7.84 9.70
N LYS A 4 -34.55 8.91 9.65
CA LYS A 4 -33.22 8.94 9.03
C LYS A 4 -32.30 7.98 9.82
N PRO A 5 -31.54 7.07 9.18
CA PRO A 5 -30.61 6.23 9.91
C PRO A 5 -29.52 7.12 10.52
N ALA A 6 -29.30 6.97 11.83
CA ALA A 6 -28.19 7.60 12.52
C ALA A 6 -26.88 7.04 11.94
N THR A 7 -26.03 7.92 11.42
CA THR A 7 -24.68 7.54 10.96
C THR A 7 -23.88 7.08 12.18
N THR A 8 -23.70 5.78 12.33
CA THR A 8 -22.82 5.21 13.36
C THR A 8 -21.39 5.64 13.03
N ALA A 9 -20.87 6.63 13.76
CA ALA A 9 -19.45 6.98 13.68
C ALA A 9 -18.63 5.84 14.29
N HIS A 10 -18.02 5.00 13.45
CA HIS A 10 -17.12 3.96 13.91
C HIS A 10 -15.85 4.61 14.47
N ARG A 11 -15.76 4.76 15.80
CA ARG A 11 -14.64 5.42 16.49
C ARG A 11 -13.34 4.59 16.48
N ARG A 12 -13.44 3.30 16.18
CA ARG A 12 -12.29 2.38 16.14
C ARG A 12 -12.54 1.29 15.11
N ALA A 13 -11.51 0.98 14.34
CA ALA A 13 -11.48 -0.07 13.35
C ALA A 13 -10.22 -0.94 13.60
N VAL A 14 -10.30 -2.26 13.44
CA VAL A 14 -9.20 -3.19 13.74
C VAL A 14 -9.03 -4.18 12.58
N GLY A 15 -7.93 -4.05 11.84
CA GLY A 15 -7.52 -4.97 10.78
C GLY A 15 -6.26 -5.75 11.17
N HIS A 16 -6.04 -6.88 10.51
CA HIS A 16 -4.82 -7.68 10.64
C HIS A 16 -4.24 -7.88 9.25
N ALA A 17 -2.92 -7.82 9.15
CA ALA A 17 -2.18 -8.02 7.92
C ALA A 17 -0.87 -8.74 8.26
N HIS A 18 -0.40 -9.60 7.37
CA HIS A 18 0.75 -10.47 7.62
C HIS A 18 1.82 -10.31 6.55
N ALA A 19 3.08 -10.31 6.96
CA ALA A 19 4.23 -10.32 6.06
C ALA A 19 5.38 -11.11 6.69
N LEU A 20 6.28 -11.64 5.86
CA LEU A 20 7.49 -12.30 6.35
C LEU A 20 8.52 -11.24 6.75
N LEU A 21 9.15 -11.42 7.92
CA LEU A 21 10.15 -10.48 8.43
C LEU A 21 11.36 -10.35 7.49
N ASN A 22 11.75 -11.44 6.84
CA ASN A 22 12.86 -11.44 5.88
C ASN A 22 12.56 -10.56 4.67
N ASP A 23 11.32 -10.58 4.18
CA ASP A 23 10.92 -9.76 3.04
C ASP A 23 10.95 -8.27 3.41
N LEU A 24 10.56 -7.92 4.64
CA LEU A 24 10.71 -6.55 5.15
C LEU A 24 12.19 -6.14 5.32
N ALA A 25 13.05 -7.08 5.69
CA ALA A 25 14.46 -6.81 5.99
C ALA A 25 15.33 -6.64 4.72
N ASP A 26 14.93 -7.22 3.59
CA ASP A 26 15.65 -7.14 2.31
C ASP A 26 15.73 -5.70 1.76
N GLY A 27 14.73 -4.85 2.06
CA GLY A 27 14.72 -3.45 1.66
C GLY A 27 14.57 -3.21 0.14
N GLY A 28 14.40 -4.27 -0.66
CA GLY A 28 14.18 -4.24 -2.10
C GLY A 28 12.79 -4.74 -2.50
N ILE A 29 12.73 -5.68 -3.44
CA ILE A 29 11.48 -6.22 -3.99
C ILE A 29 10.64 -6.90 -2.90
N GLY A 30 11.27 -7.66 -1.99
CA GLY A 30 10.56 -8.32 -0.89
C GLY A 30 9.79 -7.33 -0.02
N LEU A 31 10.38 -6.16 0.26
CA LEU A 31 9.74 -5.11 1.05
C LEU A 31 8.49 -4.58 0.35
N LEU A 32 8.55 -4.38 -0.96
CA LEU A 32 7.42 -3.86 -1.74
C LEU A 32 6.33 -4.89 -1.93
N GLN A 33 6.66 -6.16 -2.12
CA GLN A 33 5.69 -7.26 -2.15
C GLN A 33 4.97 -7.37 -0.81
N ALA A 34 5.71 -7.32 0.31
CA ALA A 34 5.14 -7.29 1.63
C ALA A 34 4.24 -6.07 1.84
N ALA A 35 4.68 -4.87 1.44
CA ALA A 35 3.87 -3.65 1.54
C ALA A 35 2.58 -3.75 0.70
N SER A 36 2.66 -4.26 -0.53
CA SER A 36 1.50 -4.47 -1.40
C SER A 36 0.47 -5.39 -0.74
N LEU A 37 0.92 -6.54 -0.20
CA LEU A 37 0.04 -7.48 0.51
C LEU A 37 -0.59 -6.86 1.76
N LEU A 38 0.21 -6.19 2.59
CA LEU A 38 -0.28 -5.56 3.83
C LEU A 38 -1.34 -4.49 3.53
N ILE A 39 -1.11 -3.69 2.49
CA ILE A 39 -2.03 -2.66 2.06
C ILE A 39 -3.31 -3.29 1.49
N SER A 40 -3.21 -4.30 0.62
CA SER A 40 -4.38 -5.00 0.09
C SER A 40 -5.25 -5.57 1.23
N ASP A 41 -4.64 -6.25 2.20
CA ASP A 41 -5.36 -6.83 3.34
C ASP A 41 -6.12 -5.75 4.15
N LEU A 42 -5.45 -4.64 4.45
CA LEU A 42 -6.06 -3.54 5.22
C LEU A 42 -7.18 -2.84 4.45
N PHE A 43 -6.98 -2.58 3.15
CA PHE A 43 -7.95 -1.86 2.34
C PHE A 43 -9.18 -2.70 2.06
N GLN A 44 -9.00 -3.98 1.75
CA GLN A 44 -10.11 -4.93 1.60
C GLN A 44 -10.91 -5.06 2.90
N HIS A 45 -10.24 -5.12 4.05
CA HIS A 45 -10.90 -5.16 5.34
C HIS A 45 -11.82 -3.95 5.60
N TYR A 46 -11.46 -2.77 5.09
CA TYR A 46 -12.26 -1.55 5.22
C TYR A 46 -13.14 -1.21 4.00
N GLY A 47 -13.13 -2.03 2.95
CA GLY A 47 -13.88 -1.77 1.71
C GLY A 47 -13.36 -0.54 0.93
N LEU A 48 -12.08 -0.22 1.06
CA LEU A 48 -11.43 0.89 0.36
C LEU A 48 -10.73 0.41 -0.91
N ALA A 49 -10.58 1.31 -1.88
CA ALA A 49 -9.85 1.03 -3.11
C ALA A 49 -8.34 0.95 -2.86
N GLU A 50 -7.71 -0.15 -3.27
CA GLU A 50 -6.27 -0.37 -3.11
C GLU A 50 -5.46 0.74 -3.82
N PRO A 51 -4.42 1.29 -3.19
CA PRO A 51 -3.53 2.26 -3.81
C PRO A 51 -2.72 1.62 -4.93
N SER A 52 -2.62 2.31 -6.07
CA SER A 52 -2.02 1.83 -7.32
C SER A 52 -0.50 2.02 -7.40
N GLN A 53 0.14 2.57 -6.37
CA GLN A 53 1.55 2.97 -6.40
C GLN A 53 2.56 1.81 -6.41
N ILE A 54 2.17 0.64 -5.91
CA ILE A 54 3.02 -0.56 -5.78
C ILE A 54 2.24 -1.73 -6.38
N SER A 55 2.84 -2.42 -7.33
CA SER A 55 2.26 -3.65 -7.90
C SER A 55 2.40 -4.83 -6.93
N ARG A 56 1.63 -5.90 -7.19
CA ARG A 56 1.79 -7.16 -6.43
C ARG A 56 3.13 -7.87 -6.65
N ASP A 57 3.82 -7.59 -7.76
CA ASP A 57 5.13 -8.19 -8.04
C ASP A 57 6.29 -7.42 -7.38
N GLY A 58 6.01 -6.29 -6.72
CA GLY A 58 7.00 -5.48 -6.02
C GLY A 58 7.69 -4.45 -6.90
N SER A 59 7.07 -4.09 -8.03
CA SER A 59 7.48 -2.94 -8.84
C SER A 59 6.77 -1.66 -8.41
N ILE A 60 7.40 -0.53 -8.69
CA ILE A 60 6.83 0.80 -8.45
C ILE A 60 6.16 1.29 -9.73
N ILE A 61 4.95 1.82 -9.61
CA ILE A 61 4.24 2.45 -10.73
C ILE A 61 4.42 3.97 -10.60
N ALA A 62 5.43 4.52 -11.26
CA ALA A 62 5.90 5.89 -11.05
C ALA A 62 4.84 6.94 -11.40
N SER A 63 3.97 6.66 -12.38
CA SER A 63 2.88 7.56 -12.79
C SER A 63 1.89 7.87 -11.65
N GLU A 64 1.73 6.95 -10.71
CA GLU A 64 0.78 7.03 -9.59
C GLU A 64 1.32 7.83 -8.40
N TRP A 65 2.56 8.31 -8.50
CA TRP A 65 3.18 9.20 -7.52
C TRP A 65 3.14 10.65 -8.01
N PRO A 66 2.72 11.61 -7.17
CA PRO A 66 2.88 13.02 -7.45
C PRO A 66 4.35 13.44 -7.34
N GLU A 67 4.70 14.59 -7.92
CA GLU A 67 5.97 15.25 -7.57
C GLU A 67 5.84 15.99 -6.23
N PRO A 68 6.86 16.00 -5.37
CA PRO A 68 8.24 15.51 -5.60
C PRO A 68 8.48 14.02 -5.27
N GLU A 69 7.47 13.32 -4.79
CA GLU A 69 7.60 11.94 -4.30
C GLU A 69 8.03 10.99 -5.41
N ARG A 70 7.50 11.16 -6.63
CA ARG A 70 7.89 10.38 -7.81
C ARG A 70 9.41 10.40 -8.02
N THR A 71 10.03 11.58 -7.99
CA THR A 71 11.48 11.72 -8.14
C THR A 71 12.24 10.98 -7.04
N ARG A 72 11.82 11.13 -5.78
CA ARG A 72 12.48 10.47 -4.63
C ARG A 72 12.35 8.96 -4.69
N THR A 73 11.14 8.47 -4.92
CA THR A 73 10.83 7.04 -5.00
C THR A 73 11.54 6.39 -6.18
N SER A 74 11.59 7.05 -7.34
CA SER A 74 12.32 6.53 -8.51
C SER A 74 13.83 6.47 -8.26
N THR A 75 14.39 7.48 -7.59
CA THR A 75 15.82 7.51 -7.21
C THR A 75 16.16 6.37 -6.25
N TRP A 76 15.33 6.17 -5.22
CA TRP A 76 15.49 5.06 -4.30
C TRP A 76 15.40 3.70 -5.01
N ALA A 77 14.40 3.52 -5.88
CA ALA A 77 14.20 2.28 -6.62
C ALA A 77 15.42 1.90 -7.47
N GLN A 78 16.04 2.89 -8.12
CA GLN A 78 17.29 2.69 -8.84
C GLN A 78 18.44 2.23 -7.93
N GLN A 79 18.54 2.77 -6.71
CA GLN A 79 19.58 2.40 -5.75
C GLN A 79 19.40 0.98 -5.20
N THR A 80 18.15 0.52 -5.06
CA THR A 80 17.80 -0.80 -4.53
C THR A 80 17.52 -1.84 -5.60
N SER A 81 17.71 -1.51 -6.88
CA SER A 81 17.41 -2.39 -8.03
C SER A 81 15.94 -2.85 -8.08
N VAL A 82 15.03 -2.04 -7.56
CA VAL A 82 13.59 -2.25 -7.68
C VAL A 82 13.12 -1.81 -9.07
N PRO A 83 12.30 -2.63 -9.77
CA PRO A 83 11.74 -2.24 -11.06
C PRO A 83 10.77 -1.05 -10.95
N VAL A 84 10.83 -0.16 -11.95
CA VAL A 84 9.93 0.99 -12.09
C VAL A 84 9.21 0.88 -13.42
N THR A 85 7.89 1.08 -13.39
CA THR A 85 6.99 1.11 -14.55
C THR A 85 6.27 2.45 -14.65
#